data_AF-A0A957ZH40-F1
#
_entry.id   AF-A0A957ZH40-F1
#
_cell.length_a   1.000
_cell.length_b   1.000
_cell.length_c   1.000
_cell.angle_alpha   90.00
_cell.angle_beta   90.00
_cell.angle_gamma   90.00
#
_symmetry.space_group_name_H-M   'P 1'
#
loop_
_entity.id
_entity.type
_entity.pdbx_description
1 polymer ?
#
loop_
_entity_poly.entity_id
_entity_poly.type
_entity_poly.pdbx_seq_one_letter_code
_entity_poly.pdbx_strand_id
1 'polypeptide(L)'
;QCCRPTPGTEVVGRVYRRHGQAVNLTVHRQECPRIAGHQDIVPLKWRLRPQMATVARVDVRALDDDGLLGAIMAEVYARQPRVTLHQLRAMARHGSARIQFDLHADQEATVAEVVEAVRGLPDFTITDVQSLQLPPSEQAEWQELTAGSIFNPYSRLPVNEDAMFFGRAQERERIVECLRTRQPGVWLIGQKRVGKTSLLLHLKEHYLPERNFTPVFVDFQLLGHPAQTNVFYQVASNVYSSLSSEGRLDDVGAPLKSLFDDDPARRLIDYLLHVQEALGGRRLVLLMDEFSRTTDAYLQDELEGSFFDRWRGMMHSTQRAGIGFVTVMQQQTCDSLVQHL
;
A
#
# COMPACT_ATOMS: atom_id res chain seq x y z
N GLN A 1 -1.82 -14.33 -29.68
CA GLN A 1 -2.10 -12.88 -29.87
C GLN A 1 -1.97 -12.55 -31.35
N CYS A 2 -2.91 -11.80 -31.94
CA CYS A 2 -2.94 -11.54 -33.39
C CYS A 2 -2.55 -10.12 -33.82
N CYS A 3 -2.59 -9.15 -32.90
CA CYS A 3 -2.06 -7.80 -33.11
C CYS A 3 -1.54 -7.25 -31.77
N ARG A 4 -0.56 -6.35 -31.83
CA ARG A 4 -0.05 -5.60 -30.67
C ARG A 4 -0.50 -4.14 -30.78
N PRO A 5 -1.62 -3.75 -30.13
CA PRO A 5 -2.06 -2.36 -30.11
C PRO A 5 -1.10 -1.52 -29.25
N THR A 6 -0.68 -0.36 -29.75
CA THR A 6 0.20 0.58 -29.05
C THR A 6 -0.56 1.85 -28.68
N PRO A 7 -0.24 2.51 -27.55
CA PRO A 7 -0.81 3.80 -27.19
C PRO A 7 -0.72 4.80 -28.34
N GLY A 8 -1.82 5.48 -28.66
CA GLY A 8 -1.92 6.44 -29.77
C GLY A 8 -2.49 5.87 -31.08
N THR A 9 -2.59 4.54 -31.23
CA THR A 9 -3.30 3.93 -32.37
C THR A 9 -4.79 3.77 -32.10
N GLU A 10 -5.63 3.80 -33.14
CA GLU A 10 -7.06 3.51 -32.97
C GLU A 10 -7.27 2.04 -32.57
N VAL A 11 -8.02 1.84 -31.49
CA VAL A 11 -8.21 0.52 -30.86
C VAL A 11 -9.68 0.19 -30.64
N VAL A 12 -9.96 -1.10 -30.66
CA VAL A 12 -11.28 -1.66 -30.40
C VAL A 12 -11.17 -2.83 -29.43
N GLY A 13 -12.19 -3.00 -28.60
CA GLY A 13 -12.29 -4.12 -27.66
C GLY A 13 -13.22 -5.19 -28.21
N ARG A 14 -12.76 -6.43 -28.28
CA ARG A 14 -13.62 -7.59 -28.56
C ARG A 14 -14.10 -8.18 -27.24
N VAL A 15 -15.41 -8.18 -27.01
CA VAL A 15 -16.03 -8.76 -25.81
C VAL A 15 -16.35 -10.23 -26.07
N TYR A 16 -15.95 -11.11 -25.17
CA TYR A 16 -16.34 -12.51 -25.16
C TYR A 16 -17.48 -12.70 -24.15
N ARG A 17 -18.64 -13.14 -24.64
CA ARG A 17 -19.83 -13.40 -23.82
C ARG A 17 -20.04 -14.90 -23.62
N ARG A 18 -20.39 -15.31 -22.41
CA ARG A 18 -20.81 -16.68 -22.07
C ARG A 18 -22.11 -16.58 -21.29
N HIS A 19 -23.17 -17.27 -21.73
CA HIS A 19 -24.52 -17.16 -21.15
C HIS A 19 -25.05 -15.70 -21.04
N GLY A 20 -24.73 -14.86 -22.03
CA GLY A 20 -25.18 -13.45 -22.06
C GLY A 20 -24.34 -12.48 -21.21
N GLN A 21 -23.43 -12.97 -20.35
CA GLN A 21 -22.54 -12.13 -19.55
C GLN A 21 -21.18 -11.96 -20.21
N ALA A 22 -20.61 -10.75 -20.17
CA ALA A 22 -19.27 -10.47 -20.65
C ALA A 22 -18.23 -11.08 -19.69
N VAL A 23 -17.44 -12.04 -20.18
CA VAL A 23 -16.44 -12.79 -19.37
C VAL A 23 -15.04 -12.26 -19.61
N ASN A 24 -14.76 -11.73 -20.81
CA ASN A 24 -13.43 -11.25 -21.15
C ASN A 24 -13.50 -10.16 -22.23
N LEU A 25 -12.57 -9.22 -22.23
CA LEU A 25 -12.40 -8.22 -23.29
C LEU A 25 -10.95 -8.24 -23.75
N THR A 26 -10.73 -8.42 -25.04
CA THR A 26 -9.38 -8.37 -25.65
C THR A 26 -9.25 -7.12 -26.51
N VAL A 27 -8.15 -6.39 -26.37
CA VAL A 27 -7.88 -5.17 -27.13
C VAL A 27 -7.19 -5.50 -28.45
N HIS A 28 -7.67 -4.90 -29.54
CA HIS A 28 -7.14 -5.05 -30.88
C HIS A 28 -6.95 -3.67 -31.54
N ARG A 29 -6.12 -3.61 -32.59
CA ARG A 29 -6.13 -2.46 -33.51
C ARG A 29 -7.46 -2.44 -34.26
N GLN A 30 -8.00 -1.25 -34.54
CA GLN A 30 -9.25 -1.09 -35.28
C GLN A 30 -9.23 -1.81 -36.63
N GLU A 31 -8.10 -1.79 -37.32
CA GLU A 31 -7.89 -2.43 -38.63
C GLU A 31 -7.46 -3.90 -38.54
N CYS A 32 -7.59 -4.56 -37.39
CA CYS A 32 -7.11 -5.93 -37.24
C CYS A 32 -7.95 -6.90 -38.10
N PRO A 33 -7.35 -7.60 -39.09
CA PRO A 33 -8.10 -8.43 -40.04
C PRO A 33 -8.77 -9.65 -39.38
N ARG A 34 -8.29 -10.08 -38.21
CA ARG A 34 -8.89 -11.22 -37.46
C ARG A 34 -10.18 -10.88 -36.74
N ILE A 35 -10.49 -9.60 -36.55
CA ILE A 35 -11.72 -9.17 -35.88
C ILE A 35 -12.63 -8.36 -36.78
N ALA A 36 -12.27 -8.15 -38.05
CA ALA A 36 -13.10 -7.46 -39.02
C ALA A 36 -14.48 -8.16 -39.13
N GLY A 37 -15.55 -7.43 -38.82
CA GLY A 37 -16.93 -7.92 -38.92
C GLY A 37 -17.46 -8.73 -37.73
N HIS A 38 -16.74 -8.80 -36.60
CA HIS A 38 -17.29 -9.43 -35.39
C HIS A 38 -18.42 -8.59 -34.75
N GLN A 39 -19.47 -9.24 -34.27
CA GLN A 39 -20.65 -8.57 -33.70
C GLN A 39 -20.44 -7.97 -32.30
N ASP A 40 -19.49 -8.51 -31.52
CA ASP A 40 -19.20 -8.07 -30.15
C ASP A 40 -17.95 -7.15 -30.09
N ILE A 41 -17.93 -6.11 -30.91
CA ILE A 41 -16.86 -5.09 -30.92
C ILE A 41 -17.37 -3.84 -30.22
N VAL A 42 -16.57 -3.34 -29.28
CA VAL A 42 -16.83 -2.11 -28.52
C VAL A 42 -15.73 -1.09 -28.86
N PRO A 43 -16.10 0.17 -29.20
CA PRO A 43 -15.11 1.22 -29.42
C PRO A 43 -14.38 1.53 -28.11
N LEU A 44 -13.05 1.57 -28.18
CA LEU A 44 -12.20 1.95 -27.06
C LEU A 44 -11.39 3.19 -27.42
N LYS A 45 -11.09 4.02 -26.43
CA LYS A 45 -10.14 5.13 -26.58
C LYS A 45 -9.05 4.95 -25.55
N TRP A 46 -7.81 5.22 -25.96
CA TRP A 46 -6.71 5.32 -25.00
C TRP A 46 -7.02 6.45 -24.03
N ARG A 47 -7.22 6.10 -22.77
CA ARG A 47 -7.17 7.07 -21.69
C ARG A 47 -5.71 7.24 -21.29
N LEU A 48 -4.96 7.97 -22.13
CA LEU A 48 -3.70 8.54 -21.69
C LEU A 48 -4.07 9.55 -20.61
N ARG A 49 -3.91 9.20 -19.34
CA ARG A 49 -3.72 10.26 -18.33
C ARG A 49 -2.33 10.79 -18.63
N PRO A 50 -2.17 12.02 -19.15
CA PRO A 50 -0.85 12.60 -19.16
C PRO A 50 -0.58 12.89 -17.69
N GLN A 51 0.13 12.00 -17.01
CA GLN A 51 1.00 12.50 -15.95
C GLN A 51 1.98 13.37 -16.73
N MET A 52 1.70 14.68 -16.78
CA MET A 52 2.61 15.70 -17.32
C MET A 52 3.81 15.84 -16.36
N ALA A 53 4.44 14.72 -16.09
CA ALA A 53 5.63 14.69 -15.29
C ALA A 53 6.74 15.20 -16.22
N THR A 54 7.34 16.32 -15.82
CA THR A 54 8.31 17.06 -16.63
C THR A 54 9.71 16.73 -16.14
N VAL A 55 10.64 16.56 -17.07
CA VAL A 55 12.06 16.42 -16.75
C VAL A 55 12.75 17.73 -17.07
N ALA A 56 13.37 18.33 -16.06
CA ALA A 56 14.06 19.60 -16.17
C ALA A 56 15.50 19.45 -15.70
N ARG A 57 16.39 20.14 -16.39
CA ARG A 57 17.78 20.34 -15.98
C ARG A 57 17.91 21.70 -15.33
N VAL A 58 18.41 21.72 -14.11
CA VAL A 58 18.68 22.94 -13.37
C VAL A 58 20.19 23.16 -13.33
N ASP A 59 20.65 24.27 -13.89
CA ASP A 59 22.04 24.74 -13.85
C ASP A 59 22.13 25.89 -12.83
N VAL A 60 22.94 25.69 -11.80
CA VAL A 60 23.21 26.65 -10.72
C VAL A 60 24.66 27.11 -10.81
N ARG A 61 24.88 28.42 -10.76
CA ARG A 61 26.19 29.05 -10.60
C ARG A 61 26.21 29.84 -9.32
N ALA A 62 27.19 29.57 -8.47
CA ALA A 62 27.34 30.22 -7.17
C ALA A 62 28.82 30.40 -6.80
N LEU A 63 29.06 31.12 -5.71
CA LEU A 63 30.34 31.08 -5.01
C LEU A 63 30.52 29.69 -4.36
N ASP A 64 31.74 29.18 -4.35
CA ASP A 64 32.07 27.88 -3.75
C ASP A 64 32.19 28.01 -2.23
N ASP A 65 31.03 28.04 -1.57
CA ASP A 65 30.89 28.10 -0.11
C ASP A 65 30.66 26.71 0.50
N ASP A 66 31.20 26.47 1.70
CA ASP A 66 31.04 25.22 2.43
C ASP A 66 29.56 24.91 2.68
N GLY A 67 29.11 23.73 2.25
CA GLY A 67 27.73 23.26 2.47
C GLY A 67 26.69 23.68 1.43
N LEU A 68 27.07 24.47 0.41
CA LEU A 68 26.18 24.89 -0.68
C LEU A 68 25.42 23.73 -1.33
N LEU A 69 26.15 22.66 -1.70
CA LEU A 69 25.53 21.49 -2.32
C LEU A 69 24.51 20.83 -1.39
N GLY A 70 24.81 20.77 -0.09
CA GLY A 70 23.90 20.21 0.92
C GLY A 70 22.60 21.01 1.04
N ALA A 71 22.70 22.35 1.04
CA ALA A 71 21.55 23.24 1.09
C ALA A 71 20.65 23.10 -0.16
N ILE A 72 21.25 23.06 -1.36
CA ILE A 72 20.52 22.83 -2.61
C ILE A 72 19.79 21.48 -2.58
N MET A 73 20.47 20.41 -2.13
CA MET A 73 19.87 19.09 -2.05
C MET A 73 18.74 19.01 -1.02
N ALA A 74 18.84 19.72 0.10
CA ALA A 74 17.79 19.79 1.11
C ALA A 74 16.49 20.38 0.53
N GLU A 75 16.58 21.44 -0.28
CA GLU A 75 15.42 22.04 -0.96
C GLU A 75 14.76 21.07 -1.95
N VAL A 76 15.56 20.31 -2.70
CA VAL A 76 15.04 19.29 -3.62
C VAL A 76 14.34 18.17 -2.84
N TYR A 77 14.94 17.68 -1.76
CA TYR A 77 14.38 16.57 -0.97
C TYR A 77 13.17 16.95 -0.11
N ALA A 78 13.07 18.20 0.34
CA ALA A 78 11.90 18.71 1.07
C ALA A 78 10.60 18.62 0.26
N ARG A 79 10.70 18.52 -1.07
CA ARG A 79 9.56 18.46 -2.00
C ARG A 79 9.22 17.04 -2.45
N GLN A 80 9.78 16.00 -1.81
CA GLN A 80 9.35 14.63 -2.03
C GLN A 80 7.89 14.43 -1.59
N PRO A 81 7.10 13.58 -2.29
CA PRO A 81 7.45 12.76 -3.46
C PRO A 81 7.25 13.47 -4.82
N ARG A 82 6.96 14.78 -4.84
CA ARG A 82 6.63 15.54 -6.05
C ARG A 82 7.82 15.75 -6.99
N VAL A 83 9.05 15.65 -6.45
CA VAL A 83 10.31 15.78 -7.19
C VAL A 83 11.20 14.56 -6.93
N THR A 84 11.81 14.04 -8.00
CA THR A 84 12.84 13.00 -7.94
C THR A 84 14.11 13.49 -8.63
N LEU A 85 15.25 13.35 -7.97
CA LEU A 85 16.57 13.66 -8.55
C LEU A 85 17.06 12.46 -9.36
N HIS A 86 17.50 12.70 -10.60
CA HIS A 86 18.02 11.66 -11.49
C HIS A 86 19.54 11.73 -11.64
N GLN A 87 20.06 12.93 -11.83
CA GLN A 87 21.49 13.13 -12.05
C GLN A 87 21.95 14.38 -11.31
N LEU A 88 23.18 14.34 -10.80
CA LEU A 88 23.86 15.47 -10.19
C LEU A 88 25.30 15.51 -10.71
N ARG A 89 25.74 16.69 -11.15
CA ARG A 89 27.13 17.01 -11.48
C ARG A 89 27.48 18.31 -10.78
N ALA A 90 28.48 18.27 -9.90
CA ALA A 90 28.99 19.44 -9.22
C ALA A 90 30.48 19.62 -9.56
N MET A 91 30.88 20.83 -9.90
CA MET A 91 32.27 21.19 -10.19
C MET A 91 32.58 22.53 -9.54
N ALA A 92 33.64 22.59 -8.75
CA ALA A 92 34.16 23.82 -8.16
C ALA A 92 35.49 24.19 -8.80
N ARG A 93 35.65 25.45 -9.19
CA ARG A 93 36.90 25.96 -9.77
C ARG A 93 37.08 27.45 -9.47
N HIS A 94 38.25 27.82 -8.96
CA HIS A 94 38.63 29.22 -8.67
C HIS A 94 37.60 29.96 -7.80
N GLY A 95 37.03 29.30 -6.79
CA GLY A 95 36.05 29.90 -5.87
C GLY A 95 34.63 30.04 -6.43
N SER A 96 34.35 29.47 -7.61
CA SER A 96 32.99 29.36 -8.15
C SER A 96 32.57 27.90 -8.27
N ALA A 97 31.36 27.60 -7.81
CA ALA A 97 30.71 26.32 -7.94
C ALA A 97 29.70 26.35 -9.10
N ARG A 98 29.78 25.34 -9.98
CA ARG A 98 28.77 25.02 -10.97
C ARG A 98 28.12 23.69 -10.60
N ILE A 99 26.83 23.73 -10.32
CA ILE A 99 26.05 22.56 -9.93
C ILE A 99 24.94 22.39 -10.95
N GLN A 100 24.88 21.21 -11.57
CA GLN A 100 23.90 20.86 -12.56
C GLN A 100 23.17 19.59 -12.08
N PHE A 101 21.85 19.61 -12.09
CA PHE A 101 21.07 18.43 -11.76
C PHE A 101 19.84 18.27 -12.64
N ASP A 102 19.53 17.02 -12.94
CA ASP A 102 18.34 16.64 -13.69
C ASP A 102 17.32 16.12 -12.69
N LEU A 103 16.12 16.69 -12.73
CA LEU A 103 15.02 16.33 -11.86
C LEU A 103 13.77 16.00 -12.67
N HIS A 104 12.97 15.10 -12.12
CA HIS A 104 11.64 14.80 -12.59
C HIS A 104 10.64 15.34 -11.59
N ALA A 105 9.71 16.16 -12.08
CA ALA A 105 8.67 16.79 -11.29
C ALA A 105 7.28 16.41 -11.79
N ASP A 106 6.32 16.31 -10.87
CA ASP A 106 4.92 16.04 -11.18
C ASP A 106 4.27 17.10 -12.09
N GLN A 107 4.75 18.35 -12.02
CA GLN A 107 4.27 19.52 -12.77
C GLN A 107 5.40 20.53 -12.98
N GLU A 108 5.27 21.38 -14.00
CA GLU A 108 6.23 22.46 -14.30
C GLU A 108 6.31 23.51 -13.17
N ALA A 109 5.21 23.76 -12.47
CA ALA A 109 5.17 24.65 -11.31
C ALA A 109 6.13 24.21 -10.20
N THR A 110 6.24 22.89 -9.97
CA THR A 110 7.13 22.32 -8.94
C THR A 110 8.61 22.54 -9.29
N VAL A 111 8.96 22.55 -10.59
CA VAL A 111 10.32 22.91 -11.03
C VAL A 111 10.61 24.38 -10.71
N ALA A 112 9.65 25.26 -11.00
CA ALA A 112 9.79 26.68 -10.68
C ALA A 112 9.92 26.92 -9.16
N GLU A 113 9.17 26.20 -8.33
CA GLU A 113 9.31 26.24 -6.86
C GLU A 113 10.73 25.86 -6.40
N VAL A 114 11.35 24.83 -7.02
CA VAL A 114 12.73 24.42 -6.72
C VAL A 114 13.72 25.50 -7.15
N VAL A 115 13.55 26.08 -8.34
CA VAL A 115 14.42 27.14 -8.86
C VAL A 115 14.39 28.38 -7.97
N GLU A 116 13.20 28.82 -7.55
CA GLU A 116 13.07 29.98 -6.66
C GLU A 116 13.62 29.70 -5.26
N ALA A 117 13.42 28.48 -4.74
CA ALA A 117 13.96 28.11 -3.44
C ALA A 117 15.49 28.06 -3.44
N VAL A 118 16.09 27.50 -4.50
CA VAL A 118 17.54 27.53 -4.69
C VAL A 118 18.01 28.97 -4.78
N ARG A 119 17.38 29.82 -5.60
CA ARG A 119 17.76 31.25 -5.72
C ARG A 119 17.66 32.01 -4.39
N GLY A 120 16.71 31.63 -3.53
CA GLY A 120 16.44 32.27 -2.25
C GLY A 120 17.20 31.69 -1.06
N LEU A 121 18.17 30.80 -1.26
CA LEU A 121 18.93 30.20 -0.17
C LEU A 121 19.64 31.27 0.67
N PRO A 122 19.33 31.41 1.96
CA PRO A 122 20.05 32.31 2.85
C PRO A 122 21.49 31.79 3.02
N ASP A 123 22.42 32.70 3.28
CA ASP A 123 23.84 32.42 3.55
C ASP A 123 24.70 32.02 2.34
N PHE A 124 24.14 31.89 1.12
CA PHE A 124 24.89 31.52 -0.08
C PHE A 124 24.81 32.58 -1.19
N THR A 125 25.94 32.82 -1.87
CA THR A 125 25.97 33.78 -3.00
C THR A 125 25.70 33.07 -4.33
N ILE A 126 24.44 33.06 -4.75
CA ILE A 126 24.01 32.43 -5.99
C ILE A 126 23.93 33.47 -7.12
N THR A 127 24.77 33.28 -8.13
CA THR A 127 24.91 34.20 -9.26
C THR A 127 23.82 33.98 -10.31
N ASP A 128 23.50 32.71 -10.58
CA ASP A 128 22.54 32.36 -11.63
C ASP A 128 21.90 31.00 -11.37
N VAL A 129 20.61 30.88 -11.69
CA VAL A 129 19.85 29.62 -11.63
C VAL A 129 18.98 29.56 -12.87
N GLN A 130 19.28 28.61 -13.75
CA GLN A 130 18.53 28.38 -14.98
C GLN A 130 17.89 27.01 -14.96
N SER A 131 16.63 26.93 -15.35
CA SER A 131 15.99 25.66 -15.69
C SER A 131 15.84 25.55 -17.20
N LEU A 132 16.15 24.37 -17.72
CA LEU A 132 16.06 24.03 -19.12
C LEU A 132 15.21 22.78 -19.24
N GLN A 133 14.16 22.84 -20.06
CA GLN A 133 13.50 21.61 -20.49
C GLN A 133 14.48 20.81 -21.33
N LEU A 134 14.66 19.53 -21.00
CA LEU A 134 15.56 18.66 -21.74
C LEU A 134 15.08 18.48 -23.19
N PRO A 135 15.97 18.28 -24.17
CA PRO A 135 15.56 17.92 -25.53
C PRO A 135 14.72 16.62 -25.53
N PRO A 136 13.78 16.41 -26.49
CA PRO A 136 12.94 15.22 -26.53
C PRO A 136 13.70 13.88 -26.51
N SER A 137 14.93 13.84 -27.06
CA SER A 137 15.80 12.66 -27.01
C SER A 137 16.30 12.34 -25.60
N GLU A 138 16.68 13.35 -24.82
CA GLU A 138 17.10 13.19 -23.41
C GLU A 138 15.88 12.97 -22.51
N GLN A 139 14.74 13.61 -22.80
CA GLN A 139 13.47 13.31 -22.12
C GLN A 139 13.05 11.86 -22.34
N ALA A 140 13.20 11.32 -23.57
CA ALA A 140 12.90 9.93 -23.88
C ALA A 140 13.81 8.96 -23.11
N GLU A 141 15.09 9.28 -22.92
CA GLU A 141 16.02 8.47 -22.12
C GLU A 141 15.57 8.37 -20.65
N TRP A 142 15.14 9.50 -20.07
CA TRP A 142 14.59 9.53 -18.70
C TRP A 142 13.19 8.91 -18.60
N GLN A 143 12.36 9.08 -19.64
CA GLN A 143 11.08 8.39 -19.77
C GLN A 143 11.25 6.88 -19.93
N GLU A 144 12.30 6.39 -20.60
CA GLU A 144 12.61 4.95 -20.69
C GLU A 144 13.11 4.40 -19.34
N LEU A 145 13.92 5.16 -18.61
CA LEU A 145 14.37 4.85 -17.25
C LEU A 145 13.26 4.90 -16.18
N THR A 146 12.16 5.62 -16.45
CA THR A 146 10.98 5.70 -15.57
C THR A 146 9.81 4.81 -16.03
N ALA A 147 9.65 4.60 -17.34
CA ALA A 147 8.67 3.68 -17.94
C ALA A 147 9.11 2.22 -17.74
N GLY A 148 10.41 1.98 -17.79
CA GLY A 148 11.02 0.87 -17.09
C GLY A 148 11.45 1.38 -15.72
N SER A 149 10.50 1.68 -14.83
CA SER A 149 10.79 1.73 -13.39
C SER A 149 11.75 0.58 -13.14
N ILE A 150 13.00 0.91 -12.77
CA ILE A 150 13.85 -0.06 -12.09
C ILE A 150 13.14 -0.25 -10.76
N PHE A 151 12.10 -1.05 -10.87
CA PHE A 151 11.27 -1.57 -9.84
C PHE A 151 12.24 -2.34 -8.99
N ASN A 152 12.61 -1.77 -7.85
CA ASN A 152 13.50 -2.45 -6.93
C ASN A 152 12.68 -3.56 -6.26
N PRO A 153 12.88 -4.85 -6.61
CA PRO A 153 12.13 -5.94 -5.99
C PRO A 153 12.47 -6.09 -4.50
N TYR A 154 13.51 -5.39 -4.02
CA TYR A 154 13.94 -5.33 -2.63
C TYR A 154 13.50 -4.01 -1.99
N SER A 155 12.19 -3.85 -1.78
CA SER A 155 11.66 -2.77 -0.95
C SER A 155 11.71 -3.14 0.54
N ARG A 156 12.00 -2.16 1.41
CA ARG A 156 11.85 -2.31 2.86
C ARG A 156 10.41 -2.11 3.33
N LEU A 157 9.54 -1.62 2.46
CA LEU A 157 8.13 -1.40 2.72
C LEU A 157 7.32 -2.66 2.35
N PRO A 158 6.18 -2.90 3.01
CA PRO A 158 5.27 -3.96 2.63
C PRO A 158 4.87 -3.84 1.15
N VAL A 159 4.83 -4.99 0.47
CA VAL A 159 4.49 -5.09 -0.94
C VAL A 159 2.98 -5.26 -1.07
N ASN A 160 2.31 -4.30 -1.70
CA ASN A 160 0.85 -4.32 -1.90
C ASN A 160 0.44 -4.78 -3.31
N GLU A 161 1.34 -4.69 -4.30
CA GLU A 161 1.04 -5.05 -5.69
C GLU A 161 1.23 -6.55 -5.95
N ASP A 162 0.21 -7.20 -6.51
CA ASP A 162 0.20 -8.64 -6.83
C ASP A 162 1.36 -9.05 -7.76
N ALA A 163 1.72 -8.19 -8.71
CA ALA A 163 2.83 -8.41 -9.64
C ALA A 163 4.22 -8.48 -8.96
N MET A 164 4.34 -7.96 -7.74
CA MET A 164 5.58 -7.95 -6.97
C MET A 164 5.65 -9.05 -5.90
N PHE A 165 4.55 -9.78 -5.66
CA PHE A 165 4.47 -10.78 -4.60
C PHE A 165 4.91 -12.16 -5.11
N PHE A 166 6.22 -12.38 -5.14
CA PHE A 166 6.79 -13.64 -5.64
C PHE A 166 6.70 -14.77 -4.61
N GLY A 167 6.19 -15.93 -5.04
CA GLY A 167 6.11 -17.14 -4.22
C GLY A 167 4.90 -17.21 -3.28
N ARG A 168 4.98 -18.09 -2.29
CA ARG A 168 3.97 -18.34 -1.23
C ARG A 168 2.55 -18.73 -1.65
N ALA A 169 2.40 -19.27 -2.86
CA ALA A 169 1.11 -19.75 -3.35
C ALA A 169 0.52 -20.88 -2.47
N GLN A 170 1.39 -21.74 -1.93
CA GLN A 170 0.98 -22.85 -1.05
C GLN A 170 0.44 -22.33 0.29
N GLU A 171 1.10 -21.34 0.88
CA GLU A 171 0.69 -20.71 2.14
C GLU A 171 -0.63 -19.98 1.96
N ARG A 172 -0.81 -19.22 0.87
CA ARG A 172 -2.08 -18.57 0.55
C ARG A 172 -3.24 -19.56 0.45
N GLU A 173 -3.05 -20.64 -0.31
CA GLU A 173 -4.10 -21.65 -0.48
C GLU A 173 -4.39 -22.37 0.85
N ARG A 174 -3.36 -22.62 1.66
CA ARG A 174 -3.50 -23.22 3.00
C ARG A 174 -4.26 -22.30 3.96
N ILE A 175 -3.99 -21.00 3.96
CA ILE A 175 -4.73 -20.01 4.77
C ILE A 175 -6.21 -20.03 4.40
N VAL A 176 -6.53 -20.01 3.09
CA VAL A 176 -7.92 -20.07 2.63
C VAL A 176 -8.60 -21.37 3.03
N GLU A 177 -7.90 -22.50 2.93
CA GLU A 177 -8.44 -23.80 3.36
C GLU A 177 -8.74 -23.83 4.86
N CYS A 178 -7.85 -23.29 5.69
CA CYS A 178 -8.06 -23.14 7.13
C CYS A 178 -9.27 -22.23 7.44
N LEU A 179 -9.43 -21.13 6.71
CA LEU A 179 -10.57 -20.22 6.85
C LEU A 179 -11.88 -20.90 6.43
N ARG A 180 -11.88 -21.68 5.34
CA ARG A 180 -13.05 -22.45 4.89
C ARG A 180 -13.47 -23.51 5.90
N THR A 181 -12.51 -24.29 6.41
CA THR A 181 -12.72 -25.36 7.41
C THR A 181 -13.04 -24.85 8.81
N ARG A 182 -13.18 -23.51 8.99
CA ARG A 182 -13.53 -22.85 10.25
C ARG A 182 -12.56 -23.18 11.37
N GLN A 183 -11.26 -23.21 11.09
CA GLN A 183 -10.26 -23.34 12.15
C GLN A 183 -10.25 -22.10 13.07
N PRO A 184 -9.89 -22.25 14.36
CA PRO A 184 -10.01 -21.18 15.37
C PRO A 184 -9.17 -19.93 15.06
N GLY A 185 -8.08 -20.08 14.31
CA GLY A 185 -7.26 -18.97 13.82
C GLY A 185 -6.02 -19.49 13.13
N VAL A 186 -5.53 -18.74 12.15
CA VAL A 186 -4.28 -19.03 11.45
C VAL A 186 -3.18 -18.15 12.00
N TRP A 187 -2.11 -18.76 12.49
CA TRP A 187 -0.96 -18.04 13.03
C TRP A 187 0.18 -18.03 12.01
N LEU A 188 0.60 -16.83 11.61
CA LEU A 188 1.73 -16.59 10.72
C LEU A 188 2.94 -16.21 11.57
N ILE A 189 3.77 -17.21 11.86
CA ILE A 189 4.97 -17.04 12.69
C ILE A 189 6.20 -16.96 11.81
N GLY A 190 7.09 -16.01 12.10
CA GLY A 190 8.39 -15.92 11.45
C GLY A 190 9.20 -14.72 11.92
N GLN A 191 10.46 -14.66 11.54
CA GLN A 191 11.40 -13.60 11.90
C GLN A 191 10.95 -12.20 11.42
N LYS A 192 11.57 -11.12 11.91
CA LYS A 192 11.29 -9.77 11.38
C LYS A 192 11.68 -9.71 9.89
N ARG A 193 10.91 -8.96 9.09
CA ARG A 193 11.21 -8.67 7.67
C ARG A 193 11.14 -9.84 6.68
N VAL A 194 10.61 -11.01 7.04
CA VAL A 194 10.28 -12.10 6.08
C VAL A 194 9.01 -11.85 5.26
N GLY A 195 8.46 -10.62 5.24
CA GLY A 195 7.29 -10.28 4.41
C GLY A 195 5.94 -10.81 4.91
N LYS A 196 5.76 -10.94 6.23
CA LYS A 196 4.47 -11.36 6.83
C LYS A 196 3.37 -10.32 6.63
N THR A 197 3.67 -9.04 6.90
CA THR A 197 2.79 -7.90 6.62
C THR A 197 2.45 -7.81 5.14
N SER A 198 3.43 -7.96 4.25
CA SER A 198 3.20 -7.99 2.80
C SER A 198 2.23 -9.12 2.41
N LEU A 199 2.36 -10.30 3.01
CA LEU A 199 1.42 -11.41 2.78
C LEU A 199 0.00 -11.06 3.27
N LEU A 200 -0.16 -10.42 4.43
CA LEU A 200 -1.48 -10.01 4.91
C LEU A 200 -2.13 -8.96 3.99
N LEU A 201 -1.38 -7.95 3.56
CA LEU A 201 -1.90 -6.91 2.67
C LEU A 201 -2.27 -7.48 1.31
N HIS A 202 -1.45 -8.38 0.78
CA HIS A 202 -1.74 -9.11 -0.45
C HIS A 202 -3.02 -9.96 -0.33
N LEU A 203 -3.18 -10.68 0.79
CA LEU A 203 -4.39 -11.45 1.08
C LEU A 203 -5.63 -10.55 1.16
N LYS A 204 -5.50 -9.37 1.78
CA LYS A 204 -6.57 -8.39 1.91
C LYS A 204 -7.05 -7.88 0.55
N GLU A 205 -6.11 -7.44 -0.29
CA GLU A 205 -6.44 -6.70 -1.51
C GLU A 205 -6.85 -7.60 -2.66
N HIS A 206 -6.17 -8.74 -2.84
CA HIS A 206 -6.29 -9.52 -4.08
C HIS A 206 -6.87 -10.92 -3.89
N TYR A 207 -6.66 -11.58 -2.74
CA TYR A 207 -6.92 -13.02 -2.63
C TYR A 207 -8.21 -13.39 -1.87
N LEU A 208 -8.50 -12.71 -0.76
CA LEU A 208 -9.68 -12.98 0.07
C LEU A 208 -11.00 -12.46 -0.53
N PRO A 209 -11.05 -11.24 -1.12
CA PRO A 209 -12.28 -10.72 -1.73
C PRO A 209 -12.82 -11.61 -2.86
N GLU A 210 -11.94 -12.19 -3.68
CA GLU A 210 -12.30 -13.09 -4.78
C GLU A 210 -12.96 -14.40 -4.31
N ARG A 211 -12.76 -14.78 -3.05
CA ARG A 211 -13.24 -16.05 -2.48
C ARG A 211 -14.40 -15.86 -1.50
N ASN A 212 -15.17 -14.78 -1.64
CA ASN A 212 -16.30 -14.40 -0.78
C ASN A 212 -15.94 -14.13 0.67
N PHE A 213 -14.69 -13.75 0.95
CA PHE A 213 -14.30 -13.24 2.26
C PHE A 213 -14.31 -11.71 2.27
N THR A 214 -14.39 -11.17 3.48
CA THR A 214 -14.33 -9.74 3.78
C THR A 214 -13.16 -9.51 4.73
N PRO A 215 -11.97 -9.21 4.21
CA PRO A 215 -10.79 -9.00 5.05
C PRO A 215 -10.82 -7.61 5.69
N VAL A 216 -10.64 -7.56 7.00
CA VAL A 216 -10.39 -6.32 7.76
C VAL A 216 -8.98 -6.39 8.31
N PHE A 217 -8.18 -5.37 8.02
CA PHE A 217 -6.82 -5.28 8.52
C PHE A 217 -6.77 -4.46 9.80
N VAL A 218 -6.15 -5.03 10.83
CA VAL A 218 -5.98 -4.44 12.16
C VAL A 218 -4.50 -4.44 12.49
N ASP A 219 -3.91 -3.25 12.55
CA ASP A 219 -2.51 -3.07 12.91
C ASP A 219 -2.39 -2.76 14.41
N PHE A 220 -1.87 -3.73 15.18
CA PHE A 220 -1.67 -3.55 16.62
C PHE A 220 -0.58 -2.53 16.95
N GLN A 221 0.26 -2.11 16.01
CA GLN A 221 1.21 -1.01 16.22
C GLN A 221 0.48 0.34 16.36
N LEU A 222 -0.65 0.51 15.68
CA LEU A 222 -1.42 1.76 15.65
C LEU A 222 -2.45 1.89 16.79
N LEU A 223 -2.71 0.82 17.55
CA LEU A 223 -3.75 0.79 18.60
C LEU A 223 -3.37 1.52 19.91
N GLY A 224 -2.24 2.24 19.93
CA GLY A 224 -1.73 2.91 21.13
C GLY A 224 -1.10 1.93 22.13
N HIS A 225 -0.93 2.37 23.38
CA HIS A 225 -0.39 1.52 24.45
C HIS A 225 -1.47 0.54 24.93
N PRO A 226 -1.26 -0.79 24.84
CA PRO A 226 -2.29 -1.78 25.16
C PRO A 226 -2.74 -1.75 26.63
N ALA A 227 -1.89 -1.23 27.53
CA ALA A 227 -2.20 -1.03 28.96
C ALA A 227 -3.18 0.11 29.25
N GLN A 228 -3.23 1.14 28.39
CA GLN A 228 -4.02 2.36 28.64
C GLN A 228 -5.25 2.47 27.75
N THR A 229 -5.34 1.61 26.73
CA THR A 229 -6.37 1.67 25.71
C THR A 229 -7.16 0.38 25.72
N ASN A 230 -8.49 0.49 25.64
CA ASN A 230 -9.35 -0.67 25.47
C ASN A 230 -9.13 -1.27 24.06
N VAL A 231 -8.26 -2.27 23.97
CA VAL A 231 -7.88 -2.95 22.72
C VAL A 231 -9.11 -3.51 22.01
N PHE A 232 -10.11 -4.01 22.75
CA PHE A 232 -11.34 -4.54 22.18
C PHE A 232 -12.17 -3.47 21.45
N TYR A 233 -12.30 -2.28 22.06
CA TYR A 233 -12.95 -1.14 21.42
C TYR A 233 -12.18 -0.67 20.17
N GLN A 234 -10.85 -0.64 20.24
CA GLN A 234 -10.03 -0.23 19.09
C GLN A 234 -10.16 -1.20 17.91
N VAL A 235 -10.22 -2.50 18.18
CA VAL A 235 -10.50 -3.51 17.15
C VAL A 235 -11.89 -3.28 16.54
N ALA A 236 -12.93 -3.07 17.36
CA ALA A 236 -14.27 -2.76 16.86
C ALA A 236 -14.30 -1.50 15.99
N SER A 237 -13.61 -0.45 16.43
CA SER A 237 -13.53 0.85 15.73
C SER A 237 -12.81 0.74 14.38
N ASN A 238 -11.74 -0.06 14.31
CA ASN A 238 -11.05 -0.34 13.05
C ASN A 238 -11.93 -1.17 12.10
N VAL A 239 -12.66 -2.16 12.61
CA VAL A 239 -13.62 -2.94 11.82
C VAL A 239 -14.70 -2.02 11.24
N TYR A 240 -15.27 -1.13 12.05
CA TYR A 240 -16.24 -0.15 11.57
C TYR A 240 -15.67 0.73 10.47
N SER A 241 -14.51 1.34 10.72
CA SER A 241 -13.89 2.31 9.82
C SER A 241 -13.49 1.67 8.47
N SER A 242 -13.01 0.43 8.50
CA SER A 242 -12.65 -0.31 7.29
C SER A 242 -13.85 -0.75 6.47
N LEU A 243 -14.99 -1.05 7.09
CA LEU A 243 -16.18 -1.54 6.40
C LEU A 243 -17.13 -0.41 5.97
N SER A 244 -17.15 0.68 6.74
CA SER A 244 -17.91 1.90 6.41
C SER A 244 -17.31 2.60 5.18
N SER A 245 -15.98 2.66 5.06
CA SER A 245 -15.31 3.22 3.87
C SER A 245 -15.58 2.41 2.59
N GLU A 246 -15.88 1.12 2.70
CA GLU A 246 -16.26 0.26 1.59
C GLU A 246 -17.77 0.35 1.24
N GLY A 247 -18.58 1.08 2.03
CA GLY A 247 -20.04 1.19 1.84
C GLY A 247 -20.79 -0.12 2.10
N ARG A 248 -20.30 -0.93 3.05
CA ARG A 248 -20.79 -2.30 3.30
C ARG A 248 -21.53 -2.47 4.62
N LEU A 249 -21.71 -1.38 5.35
CA LEU A 249 -22.45 -1.30 6.61
C LEU A 249 -23.52 -0.22 6.48
N ASP A 250 -24.63 -0.55 5.81
CA ASP A 250 -25.76 0.38 5.72
C ASP A 250 -26.55 0.44 7.04
N ASP A 251 -26.59 -0.66 7.81
CA ASP A 251 -27.41 -0.79 9.05
C ASP A 251 -26.60 -0.90 10.36
N VAL A 252 -25.27 -1.03 10.30
CA VAL A 252 -24.43 -1.19 11.51
C VAL A 252 -23.86 0.15 11.92
N GLY A 253 -24.24 0.64 13.10
CA GLY A 253 -23.71 1.87 13.68
C GLY A 253 -22.29 1.74 14.24
N ALA A 254 -21.61 2.88 14.40
CA ALA A 254 -20.28 2.94 15.00
C ALA A 254 -20.28 2.40 16.45
N PRO A 255 -19.23 1.65 16.88
CA PRO A 255 -19.11 1.21 18.26
C PRO A 255 -18.93 2.42 19.19
N LEU A 256 -19.68 2.45 20.28
CA LEU A 256 -19.60 3.51 21.29
C LEU A 256 -18.63 3.12 22.40
N LYS A 257 -17.61 3.94 22.65
CA LYS A 257 -16.55 3.66 23.64
C LYS A 257 -17.12 3.34 25.03
N SER A 258 -18.11 4.10 25.48
CA SER A 258 -18.74 3.93 26.80
C SER A 258 -19.38 2.57 27.02
N LEU A 259 -19.79 1.88 25.96
CA LEU A 259 -20.39 0.54 26.08
C LEU A 259 -19.35 -0.54 26.36
N PHE A 260 -18.07 -0.27 26.09
CA PHE A 260 -16.97 -1.22 26.25
C PHE A 260 -16.28 -1.12 27.62
N ASP A 261 -16.68 -0.19 28.48
CA ASP A 261 -16.03 0.04 29.78
C ASP A 261 -16.35 -1.08 30.79
N ASP A 262 -17.55 -1.67 30.72
CA ASP A 262 -17.98 -2.73 31.65
C ASP A 262 -17.48 -4.14 31.25
N ASP A 263 -17.82 -4.59 30.04
CA ASP A 263 -17.41 -5.90 29.50
C ASP A 263 -16.90 -5.77 28.05
N PRO A 264 -15.62 -5.39 27.88
CA PRO A 264 -15.05 -5.11 26.56
C PRO A 264 -15.10 -6.30 25.60
N ALA A 265 -14.85 -7.50 26.11
CA ALA A 265 -14.72 -8.70 25.30
C ALA A 265 -16.09 -9.14 24.77
N ARG A 266 -17.10 -9.17 25.65
CA ARG A 266 -18.47 -9.49 25.25
C ARG A 266 -19.01 -8.50 24.23
N ARG A 267 -18.75 -7.20 24.42
CA ARG A 267 -19.20 -6.15 23.50
C ARG A 267 -18.57 -6.27 22.13
N LEU A 268 -17.29 -6.66 22.06
CA LEU A 268 -16.65 -6.94 20.78
C LEU A 268 -17.27 -8.17 20.11
N ILE A 269 -17.58 -9.24 20.87
CA ILE A 269 -18.27 -10.43 20.32
C ILE A 269 -19.61 -10.02 19.70
N ASP A 270 -20.47 -9.34 20.48
CA ASP A 270 -21.80 -8.91 20.01
C ASP A 270 -21.68 -8.03 18.76
N TYR A 271 -20.71 -7.10 18.75
CA TYR A 271 -20.45 -6.23 17.60
C TYR A 271 -20.02 -7.01 16.35
N LEU A 272 -19.05 -7.91 16.48
CA LEU A 272 -18.56 -8.72 15.36
C LEU A 272 -19.63 -9.66 14.80
N LEU A 273 -20.52 -10.18 15.66
CA LEU A 273 -21.66 -10.99 15.24
C LEU A 273 -22.65 -10.16 14.40
N HIS A 274 -23.04 -8.96 14.86
CA HIS A 274 -23.90 -8.08 14.07
C HIS A 274 -23.25 -7.68 12.73
N VAL A 275 -21.94 -7.42 12.73
CA VAL A 275 -21.20 -7.16 11.48
C VAL A 275 -21.24 -8.38 10.55
N GLN A 276 -21.03 -9.59 11.07
CA GLN A 276 -21.09 -10.82 10.27
C GLN A 276 -22.49 -11.09 9.71
N GLU A 277 -23.55 -10.76 10.45
CA GLU A 277 -24.93 -10.83 9.97
C GLU A 277 -25.19 -9.82 8.85
N ALA A 278 -24.73 -8.57 9.01
CA ALA A 278 -24.87 -7.52 8.00
C ALA A 278 -24.09 -7.85 6.70
N LEU A 279 -22.95 -8.53 6.81
CA LEU A 279 -22.16 -9.00 5.66
C LEU A 279 -22.82 -10.17 4.91
N GLY A 280 -23.86 -10.78 5.47
CA GLY A 280 -24.67 -11.83 4.85
C GLY A 280 -23.85 -13.06 4.45
N GLY A 281 -23.89 -13.41 3.16
CA GLY A 281 -23.20 -14.59 2.62
C GLY A 281 -21.67 -14.51 2.58
N ARG A 282 -21.08 -13.34 2.89
CA ARG A 282 -19.63 -13.13 2.91
C ARG A 282 -19.09 -13.28 4.33
N ARG A 283 -17.96 -13.96 4.46
CA ARG A 283 -17.36 -14.25 5.78
C ARG A 283 -16.34 -13.19 6.16
N LEU A 284 -16.46 -12.62 7.36
CA LEU A 284 -15.51 -11.68 7.92
C LEU A 284 -14.20 -12.39 8.26
N VAL A 285 -13.08 -11.78 7.89
CA VAL A 285 -11.73 -12.25 8.23
C VAL A 285 -10.96 -11.09 8.85
N LEU A 286 -10.55 -11.23 10.11
CA LEU A 286 -9.66 -10.27 10.76
C LEU A 286 -8.21 -10.65 10.50
N LEU A 287 -7.50 -9.77 9.80
CA LEU A 287 -6.08 -9.84 9.53
C LEU A 287 -5.37 -8.96 10.57
N MET A 288 -4.70 -9.58 11.52
CA MET A 288 -4.14 -8.92 12.68
C MET A 288 -2.63 -8.91 12.54
N ASP A 289 -2.06 -7.73 12.32
CA ASP A 289 -0.61 -7.57 12.24
C ASP A 289 -0.03 -7.12 13.57
N GLU A 290 1.22 -7.49 13.81
CA GLU A 290 2.02 -7.10 14.98
C GLU A 290 1.36 -7.41 16.35
N PHE A 291 0.60 -8.50 16.42
CA PHE A 291 -0.03 -8.99 17.67
C PHE A 291 1.02 -9.30 18.77
N SER A 292 2.28 -9.50 18.39
CA SER A 292 3.42 -9.61 19.30
C SER A 292 3.44 -8.53 20.39
N ARG A 293 2.96 -7.30 20.10
CA ARG A 293 2.93 -6.22 21.11
C ARG A 293 2.08 -6.53 22.34
N THR A 294 0.98 -7.28 22.20
CA THR A 294 0.18 -7.66 23.37
C THR A 294 0.92 -8.65 24.24
N THR A 295 1.68 -9.55 23.62
CA THR A 295 2.52 -10.50 24.33
C THR A 295 3.71 -9.81 24.99
N ASP A 296 4.39 -8.91 24.29
CA ASP A 296 5.51 -8.15 24.85
C ASP A 296 5.05 -7.31 26.06
N ALA A 297 3.88 -6.66 25.98
CA ALA A 297 3.28 -5.93 27.10
C ALA A 297 2.93 -6.84 28.29
N TYR A 298 2.49 -8.07 28.04
CA TYR A 298 2.26 -9.06 29.09
C TYR A 298 3.56 -9.50 29.76
N LEU A 299 4.62 -9.75 28.98
CA LEU A 299 5.94 -10.10 29.52
C LEU A 299 6.59 -8.95 30.32
N GLN A 300 6.11 -7.72 30.12
CA GLN A 300 6.53 -6.52 30.84
C GLN A 300 5.61 -6.16 32.02
N ASP A 301 4.67 -7.05 32.40
CA ASP A 301 3.67 -6.84 33.45
C ASP A 301 2.73 -5.62 33.23
N GLU A 302 2.64 -5.12 32.00
CA GLU A 302 1.78 -3.99 31.63
C GLU A 302 0.37 -4.44 31.21
N LEU A 303 0.20 -5.74 30.94
CA LEU A 303 -1.06 -6.34 30.51
C LEU A 303 -1.36 -7.56 31.39
N GLU A 304 -2.58 -7.63 31.92
CA GLU A 304 -3.00 -8.81 32.69
C GLU A 304 -3.19 -10.05 31.80
N GLY A 305 -2.83 -11.23 32.30
CA GLY A 305 -3.09 -12.51 31.61
C GLY A 305 -4.57 -12.77 31.32
N SER A 306 -5.47 -12.16 32.12
CA SER A 306 -6.92 -12.18 31.91
C SER A 306 -7.34 -11.66 30.52
N PHE A 307 -6.50 -10.85 29.87
CA PHE A 307 -6.69 -10.41 28.49
C PHE A 307 -6.70 -11.58 27.51
N PHE A 308 -5.72 -12.49 27.58
CA PHE A 308 -5.61 -13.60 26.63
C PHE A 308 -6.73 -14.62 26.78
N ASP A 309 -7.19 -14.85 28.01
CA ASP A 309 -8.36 -15.68 28.26
C ASP A 309 -9.63 -15.09 27.64
N ARG A 310 -9.84 -13.78 27.82
CA ARG A 310 -10.94 -13.05 27.19
C ARG A 310 -10.84 -13.05 25.67
N TRP A 311 -9.64 -12.83 25.14
CA TRP A 311 -9.36 -12.84 23.69
C TRP A 311 -9.63 -14.22 23.07
N ARG A 312 -9.15 -15.29 23.71
CA ARG A 312 -9.41 -16.67 23.32
C ARG A 312 -10.90 -16.99 23.37
N GLY A 313 -11.59 -16.57 24.43
CA GLY A 313 -13.05 -16.70 24.56
C GLY A 313 -13.80 -16.00 23.42
N MET A 314 -13.37 -14.80 23.05
CA MET A 314 -13.89 -14.07 21.89
C MET A 314 -13.68 -14.86 20.60
N MET A 315 -12.44 -15.28 20.29
CA MET A 315 -12.14 -16.03 19.05
C MET A 315 -13.01 -17.27 18.90
N HIS A 316 -13.13 -18.08 19.96
CA HIS A 316 -13.98 -19.28 19.94
C HIS A 316 -15.47 -18.98 19.75
N SER A 317 -15.97 -17.91 20.37
CA SER A 317 -17.38 -17.51 20.25
C SER A 317 -17.70 -17.05 18.84
N THR A 318 -16.85 -16.21 18.26
CA THR A 318 -17.00 -15.67 16.90
C THR A 318 -16.73 -16.70 15.80
N GLN A 319 -15.91 -17.72 16.07
CA GLN A 319 -15.63 -18.81 15.12
C GLN A 319 -16.91 -19.58 14.74
N ARG A 320 -17.86 -19.76 15.68
CA ARG A 320 -19.15 -20.40 15.41
C ARG A 320 -19.98 -19.64 14.38
N ALA A 321 -19.86 -18.32 14.37
CA ALA A 321 -20.47 -17.45 13.36
C ALA A 321 -19.70 -17.41 12.03
N GLY A 322 -18.59 -18.15 11.93
CA GLY A 322 -17.81 -18.26 10.69
C GLY A 322 -16.77 -17.15 10.49
N ILE A 323 -16.53 -16.31 11.50
CA ILE A 323 -15.50 -15.28 11.48
C ILE A 323 -14.12 -15.95 11.53
N GLY A 324 -13.24 -15.57 10.60
CA GLY A 324 -11.88 -16.07 10.51
C GLY A 324 -10.86 -15.10 11.11
N PHE A 325 -9.77 -15.64 11.65
CA PHE A 325 -8.67 -14.85 12.19
C PHE A 325 -7.36 -15.28 11.53
N VAL A 326 -6.59 -14.31 11.06
CA VAL A 326 -5.20 -14.51 10.62
C VAL A 326 -4.32 -13.57 11.43
N THR A 327 -3.54 -14.13 12.33
CA THR A 327 -2.70 -13.39 13.26
C THR A 327 -1.25 -13.52 12.88
N VAL A 328 -0.54 -12.41 12.75
CA VAL A 328 0.91 -12.38 12.57
C VAL A 328 1.58 -12.24 13.93
N MET A 329 2.59 -13.08 14.16
CA MET A 329 3.40 -13.06 15.36
C MET A 329 4.88 -13.22 15.02
N GLN A 330 5.74 -12.55 15.78
CA GLN A 330 7.18 -12.66 15.62
C GLN A 330 7.70 -13.92 16.30
N GLN A 331 8.64 -14.58 15.63
CA GLN A 331 9.24 -15.82 16.15
C GLN A 331 9.94 -15.61 17.50
N GLN A 332 10.64 -14.48 17.67
CA GLN A 332 11.31 -14.14 18.93
C GLN A 332 10.32 -14.08 20.11
N THR A 333 9.18 -13.41 19.93
CA THR A 333 8.12 -13.34 20.95
C THR A 333 7.56 -14.73 21.27
N CYS A 334 7.41 -15.59 20.26
CA CYS A 334 6.95 -16.97 20.47
C CYS A 334 7.97 -17.79 21.25
N ASP A 335 9.26 -17.66 20.94
CA ASP A 335 10.36 -18.35 21.63
C ASP A 335 10.44 -17.90 23.10
N SER A 336 10.30 -16.60 23.37
CA SER A 336 10.26 -16.06 24.72
C SER A 336 9.06 -16.59 25.53
N LEU A 337 7.88 -16.68 24.93
CA LEU A 337 6.72 -17.27 25.60
C LEU A 337 6.92 -18.74 25.97
N VAL A 338 7.54 -19.53 25.09
CA VAL A 338 7.83 -20.95 25.35
C VAL A 338 8.86 -21.11 26.47
N GLN A 339 9.74 -20.14 26.69
CA GLN A 339 10.70 -20.15 27.81
C GLN A 339 10.08 -19.72 29.15
N HIS A 340 8.98 -18.95 29.11
CA HIS A 340 8.28 -18.47 30.30
C HIS A 340 7.15 -19.41 30.79
N LEU A 341 6.72 -20.36 29.95
CA LEU A 341 5.78 -21.44 30.28
C LEU A 341 6.54 -22.71 30.71
#